data_AF-A0A3M1TUX5-F1
#
_entry.id   AF-A0A3M1TUX5-F1
#
_cell.length_a   1.000
_cell.length_b   1.000
_cell.length_c   1.000
_cell.angle_alpha   90.00
_cell.angle_beta   90.00
_cell.angle_gamma   90.00
#
_symmetry.space_group_name_H-M   'P 1'
#
loop_
_entity.id
_entity.type
_entity.pdbx_description
1 polymer ?
#
loop_
_entity_poly.entity_id
_entity_poly.type
_entity_poly.pdbx_seq_one_letter_code
_entity_poly.pdbx_strand_id
1 'polypeptide(L)' 'MKNLTLTLSIEEINLVLDALGQQPFNKVFQLIGKIQQQASGQLQGGELQNPEAVVDNPPKQ' A
#
# COMPACT_ATOMS: atom_id res chain seq x y z
N MET A 1 21.77 5.35 -2.35
CA MET A 1 20.73 5.42 -3.40
C MET A 1 19.59 6.30 -2.90
N LYS A 2 18.92 7.06 -3.78
CA LYS A 2 17.72 7.83 -3.42
C LYS A 2 16.48 6.94 -3.58
N ASN A 3 15.52 7.04 -2.67
CA ASN A 3 14.23 6.36 -2.74
C ASN A 3 13.15 7.37 -3.13
N LEU A 4 12.10 6.89 -3.82
CA LEU A 4 10.91 7.67 -4.17
C LEU A 4 9.66 6.89 -3.73
N THR A 5 8.66 7.60 -3.23
CA THR A 5 7.33 7.05 -2.94
C THR A 5 6.40 7.39 -4.10
N LEU A 6 5.71 6.38 -4.64
CA LEU A 6 4.69 6.55 -5.67
C LEU A 6 3.32 6.27 -5.06
N THR A 7 2.37 7.17 -5.29
CA THR A 7 0.95 6.94 -4.97
C THR A 7 0.27 6.52 -6.27
N LEU A 8 -0.13 5.27 -6.34
CA LEU A 8 -0.80 4.66 -7.49
C LEU A 8 -2.08 4.00 -7.02
N SER A 9 -3.11 4.01 -7.85
CA SER A 9 -4.31 3.19 -7.64
C SER A 9 -3.98 1.70 -7.80
N ILE A 10 -4.90 0.84 -7.36
CA ILE A 10 -4.78 -0.61 -7.57
C ILE A 10 -4.74 -0.96 -9.06
N GLU A 11 -5.49 -0.25 -9.90
CA GLU A 11 -5.50 -0.46 -11.35
C GLU A 11 -4.17 -0.06 -11.99
N GLU A 12 -3.62 1.09 -11.59
CA GLU A 12 -2.34 1.60 -12.08
C GLU A 12 -1.18 0.67 -11.69
N ILE A 13 -1.15 0.19 -10.44
CA ILE A 13 -0.09 -0.73 -10.03
C ILE A 13 -0.19 -2.09 -10.71
N ASN A 14 -1.40 -2.59 -10.97
CA ASN A 14 -1.58 -3.82 -11.74
C ASN A 14 -1.06 -3.70 -13.17
N LEU A 15 -1.28 -2.55 -13.83
CA LEU A 15 -0.70 -2.29 -15.16
C LEU A 15 0.83 -2.31 -15.13
N VAL A 16 1.45 -1.72 -14.10
CA VAL A 16 2.91 -1.74 -13.92
C VAL A 16 3.41 -3.17 -13.71
N LEU A 17 2.74 -3.95 -12.88
CA LEU A 17 3.09 -5.35 -12.61
C LEU A 17 2.94 -6.22 -13.88
N ASP A 18 1.91 -6.01 -14.69
CA ASP A 18 1.74 -6.69 -15.98
C ASP A 18 2.90 -6.38 -16.93
N ALA A 19 3.23 -5.10 -17.09
CA ALA A 19 4.35 -4.67 -17.94
C ALA A 19 5.69 -5.26 -17.47
N LEU A 20 5.91 -5.40 -16.16
CA LEU A 20 7.08 -6.09 -15.61
C LEU A 20 7.07 -7.60 -15.89
N GLY A 21 5.89 -8.23 -15.88
CA GLY A 21 5.72 -9.65 -16.21
C GLY A 21 6.09 -10.00 -17.65
N GLN A 22 6.07 -9.03 -18.56
CA GLN A 22 6.50 -9.19 -19.96
C GLN A 22 8.04 -9.17 -20.14
N GLN A 23 8.79 -8.91 -19.07
CA GLN A 23 10.26 -8.91 -19.09
C GLN A 23 10.85 -10.23 -18.55
N PRO A 24 12.14 -10.55 -18.84
CA PRO A 24 12.80 -11.72 -18.27
C PRO A 24 12.77 -11.71 -16.73
N PHE A 25 12.32 -12.82 -16.13
CA PHE A 25 12.13 -12.95 -14.68
C PHE A 25 13.36 -12.54 -13.85
N ASN A 26 14.56 -12.92 -14.29
CA ASN A 26 15.82 -12.61 -13.62
C ASN A 26 16.12 -11.11 -13.49
N LYS A 27 15.46 -10.25 -14.28
CA LYS A 27 15.57 -8.79 -14.19
C LYS A 27 14.53 -8.19 -13.25
N VAL A 28 13.33 -8.77 -13.18
CA VAL A 28 12.19 -8.14 -12.51
C VAL A 28 11.84 -8.70 -11.14
N PHE A 29 12.27 -9.92 -10.79
CA PHE A 29 11.84 -10.57 -9.54
C PHE A 29 12.16 -9.74 -8.29
N GLN A 30 13.34 -9.13 -8.22
CA GLN A 30 13.71 -8.26 -7.09
C GLN A 30 12.91 -6.95 -7.08
N LEU A 31 12.57 -6.41 -8.25
CA LEU A 31 11.80 -5.18 -8.36
C LEU A 31 10.35 -5.41 -7.93
N ILE A 32 9.73 -6.49 -8.41
CA ILE A 32 8.37 -6.91 -8.03
C ILE A 32 8.30 -7.13 -6.51
N GLY A 33 9.30 -7.82 -5.93
CA GLY A 33 9.38 -8.01 -4.49
C GLY A 33 9.42 -6.70 -3.71
N LYS A 34 10.20 -5.70 -4.18
CA LYS A 34 10.24 -4.37 -3.54
C LYS A 34 8.91 -3.63 -3.64
N ILE A 35 8.25 -3.69 -4.79
CA ILE A 35 6.92 -3.08 -5.00
C ILE A 35 5.91 -3.68 -4.02
N GLN A 36 5.90 -5.01 -3.88
CA GLN A 36 4.96 -5.69 -2.99
C GLN A 36 5.18 -5.32 -1.51
N GLN A 37 6.44 -5.21 -1.08
CA GLN A 37 6.78 -4.74 0.27
C GLN A 37 6.29 -3.31 0.53
N GLN A 38 6.48 -2.42 -0.45
CA GLN A 38 6.00 -1.03 -0.34
C GLN A 38 4.47 -0.93 -0.36
N ALA A 39 3.79 -1.76 -1.14
CA ALA A 39 2.33 -1.79 -1.20
C ALA A 39 1.73 -2.27 0.14
N SER A 40 2.25 -3.35 0.72
CA SER A 40 1.78 -3.85 2.01
C SER A 40 1.92 -2.82 3.14
N GLY A 41 3.03 -2.08 3.17
CA GLY A 41 3.24 -1.01 4.16
C GLY A 41 2.31 0.19 3.98
N GLN A 42 1.94 0.52 2.73
CA GLN A 42 1.01 1.62 2.44
C GLN A 42 -0.45 1.23 2.75
N LEU A 43 -0.84 -0.01 2.46
CA LEU A 43 -2.20 -0.50 2.71
C LEU A 43 -2.48 -0.66 4.21
N GLN A 44 -1.52 -1.16 4.99
CA GLN A 44 -1.66 -1.30 6.45
C GLN A 44 -1.69 0.06 7.18
N GLY A 45 -1.17 1.11 6.56
CA GLY A 45 -1.23 2.48 7.09
C GLY A 45 -2.59 3.18 6.91
N GLY A 46 -3.51 2.61 6.11
CA GLY A 46 -4.79 3.21 5.77
C GLY A 46 -5.97 2.87 6.70
N GLU A 47 -5.80 1.93 7.63
CA GLU A 47 -6.91 1.37 8.44
C GLU A 47 -7.11 2.05 9.81
N LEU A 48 -6.33 3.08 10.15
CA LEU A 48 -6.49 3.84 11.41
C LEU A 48 -7.27 5.13 11.20
N GLN A 49 -8.52 5.03 10.75
CA GLN A 49 -9.49 6.14 10.81
C GLN A 49 -10.89 5.59 11.07
N ASN A 50 -11.16 5.21 12.33
CA ASN A 50 -12.53 5.14 12.85
C ASN A 50 -12.58 5.63 14.31
N PRO A 51 -12.54 6.95 14.58
CA PRO A 51 -12.80 7.51 15.91
C PRO A 51 -14.29 7.57 16.32
N GLU A 52 -15.22 7.01 15.54
CA GLU A 52 -16.66 7.14 15.77
C GLU A 52 -17.24 6.09 16.75
N ALA A 53 -16.68 6.05 17.96
CA ALA A 53 -17.35 5.48 19.14
C ALA A 53 -17.27 6.45 20.32
N VAL A 54 -17.49 7.74 20.06
CA VAL A 54 -18.02 8.67 21.06
C VAL A 54 -19.55 8.53 21.07
N VAL A 55 -20.05 7.50 21.76
CA VAL A 55 -21.38 7.59 22.38
C VAL A 55 -21.17 8.10 23.79
N ASP A 56 -21.34 9.42 23.88
CA ASP A 56 -21.95 10.13 25.00
C ASP A 56 -22.62 9.21 26.04
N ASN A 57 -22.05 9.14 27.24
CA ASN A 57 -22.86 8.93 28.44
C ASN A 57 -22.15 9.62 29.64
N PRO A 58 -22.77 10.65 30.26
CA PRO A 58 -22.12 11.49 31.27
C PRO A 58 -21.82 10.72 32.57
N PRO A 59 -20.85 11.21 33.40
CA PRO A 59 -20.61 10.66 34.72
C PRO A 59 -21.83 10.92 35.59
N LYS A 60 -22.47 9.85 36.08
CA LYS A 60 -23.41 9.96 37.20
C LYS A 60 -22.62 10.41 38.43
N GLN A 61 -22.95 11.59 38.95
CA GLN A 61 -22.51 12.07 40.27
C GLN A 61 -23.01 11.13 41.38
#